data_AF-A0A430AJV8-F1
#
_entry.id   AF-A0A430AJV8-F1
#
_cell.length_a   1.000
_cell.length_b   1.000
_cell.length_c   1.000
_cell.angle_alpha   90.00
_cell.angle_beta   90.00
_cell.angle_gamma   90.00
#
_symmetry.space_group_name_H-M   'P 1'
#
loop_
_entity.id
_entity.type
_entity.pdbx_description
1 polymer ?
#
loop_
_entity_poly.entity_id
_entity_poly.type
_entity_poly.pdbx_seq_one_letter_code
_entity_poly.pdbx_strand_id
1 'polypeptide(L)'
;MLIEKTILSLDYCQEKYIDKESYALYNYLCCLGVIEMKWSLQELKKHKETQIVLDELFDLADSIKQREPDILAIEPLEVKGFLEVNTADYFVHVTVQGKMTLPSSRSLLPVEIPVDLTIDEIYMTSEQLSTKPEHISDEDILILDSDQIDLARAVEDHLLLSIPLQVLTEEEKEETELPKGKDWEIISEDSFEERKQQQEKNTIDPRLAKLSELFQENGEDK
;
A
#
# COMPACT_ATOMS: atom_id res chain seq x y z
N MET A 1 -0.23 -40.34 -16.26
CA MET A 1 0.69 -40.95 -15.27
C MET A 1 2.02 -41.11 -15.95
N LEU A 2 3.12 -40.43 -15.63
CA LEU A 2 3.48 -39.39 -14.66
C LEU A 2 4.88 -38.93 -15.17
N ILE A 3 5.15 -37.60 -15.27
CA ILE A 3 6.36 -36.92 -14.73
C ILE A 3 7.76 -37.25 -15.38
N GLU A 4 8.69 -36.35 -15.75
CA GLU A 4 9.01 -34.95 -15.39
C GLU A 4 10.12 -34.31 -16.29
N LYS A 5 10.11 -32.96 -16.31
CA LYS A 5 11.20 -31.95 -16.28
C LYS A 5 12.34 -31.98 -17.32
N THR A 6 12.39 -31.05 -18.27
CA THR A 6 12.79 -29.62 -18.14
C THR A 6 14.27 -29.44 -17.75
N ILE A 7 15.14 -29.32 -18.76
CA ILE A 7 16.52 -28.85 -18.66
C ILE A 7 16.66 -27.72 -19.69
N LEU A 8 16.39 -26.48 -19.28
CA LEU A 8 16.70 -25.27 -20.04
C LEU A 8 16.85 -24.11 -19.06
N SER A 9 18.03 -23.94 -18.50
CA SER A 9 18.49 -22.65 -17.95
C SER A 9 19.91 -22.80 -17.38
N LEU A 10 20.94 -22.47 -18.17
CA LEU A 10 22.26 -22.20 -17.59
C LEU A 10 23.23 -21.40 -18.47
N ASP A 11 22.74 -20.61 -19.44
CA ASP A 11 23.61 -19.74 -20.24
C ASP A 11 22.92 -18.40 -20.54
N TYR A 12 22.70 -17.58 -19.51
CA TYR A 12 22.46 -16.16 -19.73
C TYR A 12 22.70 -15.33 -18.46
N CYS A 13 23.96 -15.21 -18.03
CA CYS A 13 24.39 -14.14 -17.13
C CYS A 13 25.91 -13.97 -17.26
N GLN A 14 26.36 -13.42 -18.38
CA GLN A 14 27.71 -12.83 -18.47
C GLN A 14 27.64 -11.34 -18.17
N GLU A 15 28.39 -10.97 -17.13
CA GLU A 15 29.28 -9.80 -17.06
C GLU A 15 28.67 -8.42 -17.32
N LYS A 16 28.36 -7.71 -16.23
CA LYS A 16 28.63 -6.27 -16.14
C LYS A 16 29.29 -5.92 -14.81
N TYR A 17 30.37 -5.17 -14.96
CA TYR A 17 31.42 -4.83 -14.00
C TYR A 17 30.91 -4.14 -12.72
N ILE A 18 31.40 -4.60 -11.56
CA ILE A 18 31.52 -3.80 -10.34
C ILE A 18 32.97 -3.92 -9.86
N ASP A 19 33.53 -2.78 -9.47
CA ASP A 19 34.95 -2.54 -9.18
C ASP A 19 35.51 -3.49 -8.10
N LYS A 20 36.77 -3.91 -8.27
CA LYS A 20 37.35 -5.10 -7.62
C LYS A 20 37.75 -4.91 -6.14
N GLU A 21 37.36 -3.81 -5.51
CA GLU A 21 37.74 -3.48 -4.12
C GLU A 21 36.68 -3.84 -3.05
N SER A 22 35.49 -4.30 -3.43
CA SER A 22 34.39 -4.60 -2.51
C SER A 22 34.23 -6.09 -2.13
N TYR A 23 35.25 -6.93 -2.38
CA TYR A 23 35.15 -8.39 -2.28
C TYR A 23 35.18 -8.99 -0.85
N ALA A 24 35.30 -8.19 0.21
CA ALA A 24 35.45 -8.73 1.57
C ALA A 24 34.13 -8.90 2.35
N LEU A 25 32.98 -8.46 1.82
CA LEU A 25 31.72 -8.42 2.59
C LEU A 25 30.59 -9.30 2.04
N TYR A 26 30.79 -10.00 0.92
CA TYR A 26 29.77 -10.90 0.38
C TYR A 26 29.79 -12.25 1.10
N ASN A 27 29.08 -12.28 2.23
CA ASN A 27 28.61 -13.50 2.86
C ASN A 27 27.71 -14.27 1.87
N TYR A 28 27.63 -15.59 2.05
CA TYR A 28 27.02 -16.62 1.18
C TYR A 28 25.55 -16.43 0.70
N LEU A 29 24.93 -15.26 0.87
CA LEU A 29 23.52 -14.97 0.55
C LEU A 29 23.25 -14.66 -0.93
N CYS A 30 24.26 -14.46 -1.77
CA CYS A 30 24.07 -14.13 -3.19
C CYS A 30 23.34 -15.25 -3.98
N CYS A 31 23.26 -16.48 -3.44
CA CYS A 31 22.52 -17.58 -4.07
C CYS A 31 21.00 -17.58 -3.78
N LEU A 32 20.50 -16.66 -2.95
CA LEU A 32 19.07 -16.59 -2.57
C LEU A 32 18.36 -15.29 -2.97
N GLY A 33 19.02 -14.36 -3.67
CA GLY A 33 18.33 -13.24 -4.32
C GLY A 33 17.59 -12.26 -3.38
N VAL A 34 17.87 -12.27 -2.08
CA VAL A 34 17.34 -11.29 -1.12
C VAL A 34 18.49 -10.37 -0.72
N ILE A 35 18.53 -9.17 -1.28
CA ILE A 35 19.45 -8.11 -0.86
C ILE A 35 18.80 -7.40 0.32
N GLU A 36 19.33 -7.53 1.55
CA GLU A 36 18.76 -6.80 2.69
C GLU A 36 19.16 -5.31 2.64
N MET A 37 18.17 -4.42 2.44
CA MET A 37 18.33 -2.96 2.46
C MET A 37 18.44 -2.40 3.89
N LYS A 38 19.51 -2.77 4.60
CA LYS A 38 19.81 -2.31 5.97
C LYS A 38 21.13 -1.55 6.02
N TRP A 39 21.13 -0.34 6.57
CA TRP A 39 22.34 0.47 6.76
C TRP A 39 22.65 0.69 8.23
N SER A 40 23.89 0.43 8.64
CA SER A 40 24.37 0.77 9.98
C SER A 40 24.68 2.26 10.09
N LEU A 41 24.22 2.90 11.16
CA LEU A 41 24.51 4.32 11.41
C LEU A 41 26.02 4.60 11.54
N GLN A 42 26.81 3.63 12.00
CA GLN A 42 28.26 3.78 12.09
C GLN A 42 28.93 3.85 10.73
N GLU A 43 28.39 3.12 9.75
CA GLU A 43 28.86 3.13 8.37
C GLU A 43 28.46 4.44 7.68
N LEU A 44 27.20 4.85 7.85
CA LEU A 44 26.72 6.15 7.37
C LEU A 44 27.54 7.32 7.92
N LYS A 45 27.87 7.28 9.22
CA LYS A 45 28.72 8.31 9.87
C LYS A 45 30.16 8.37 9.35
N LYS A 46 30.67 7.33 8.67
CA LYS A 46 31.99 7.37 8.01
C LYS A 46 31.92 8.10 6.67
N HIS A 47 30.78 8.02 5.99
CA HIS A 47 30.49 8.68 4.72
C HIS A 47 29.75 10.01 4.95
N LYS A 48 30.28 10.87 5.83
CA LYS A 48 29.67 12.17 6.14
C LYS A 48 29.54 13.02 4.87
N GLU A 49 28.43 13.75 4.75
CA GLU A 49 28.15 14.69 3.64
C GLU A 49 28.19 14.02 2.26
N THR A 50 27.93 12.71 2.19
CA THR A 50 27.83 11.97 0.93
C THR A 50 26.42 11.45 0.75
N GLN A 51 25.93 11.56 -0.49
CA GLN A 51 24.68 10.96 -0.92
C GLN A 51 24.94 9.52 -1.35
N ILE A 52 24.25 8.57 -0.74
CA ILE A 52 24.30 7.16 -1.13
C ILE A 52 23.13 6.95 -2.10
N VAL A 53 23.43 6.59 -3.34
CA VAL A 53 22.41 6.30 -4.37
C VAL A 53 22.03 4.83 -4.32
N LEU A 54 20.74 4.56 -4.44
CA LEU A 54 20.15 3.23 -4.46
C LEU A 54 19.49 3.00 -5.81
N ASP A 55 19.75 1.85 -6.42
CA ASP A 55 19.07 1.35 -7.62
C ASP A 55 19.09 -0.17 -7.58
N GLU A 56 18.10 -0.74 -6.90
CA GLU A 56 18.04 -2.18 -6.63
C GLU A 56 16.66 -2.76 -6.91
N LEU A 57 16.63 -4.05 -7.26
CA LEU A 57 15.42 -4.85 -7.38
C LEU A 57 15.24 -5.67 -6.12
N PHE A 58 14.06 -5.58 -5.51
CA PHE A 58 13.80 -6.16 -4.21
C PHE A 58 12.55 -7.04 -4.21
N ASP A 59 12.70 -8.27 -3.70
CA ASP A 59 11.61 -9.22 -3.53
C ASP A 59 11.11 -9.20 -2.08
N LEU A 60 9.91 -8.64 -1.90
CA LEU A 60 9.21 -8.51 -0.62
C LEU A 60 7.99 -9.43 -0.53
N ALA A 61 7.82 -10.36 -1.47
CA ALA A 61 6.59 -11.14 -1.57
C ALA A 61 6.30 -11.95 -0.29
N ASP A 62 7.33 -12.54 0.32
CA ASP A 62 7.17 -13.37 1.52
C ASP A 62 6.87 -12.54 2.78
N SER A 63 7.54 -11.40 2.98
CA SER A 63 7.33 -10.56 4.17
C SER A 63 5.95 -9.90 4.15
N ILE A 64 5.55 -9.37 2.98
CA ILE A 64 4.24 -8.75 2.81
C ILE A 64 3.13 -9.77 3.05
N LYS A 65 3.23 -10.97 2.48
CA LYS A 65 2.23 -12.04 2.69
C LYS A 65 2.10 -12.47 4.14
N GLN A 66 3.17 -12.36 4.92
CA GLN A 66 3.13 -12.65 6.36
C GLN A 66 2.31 -11.61 7.12
N ARG A 67 2.36 -10.34 6.70
CA ARG A 67 1.65 -9.23 7.35
C ARG A 67 0.21 -9.10 6.85
N GLU A 68 0.02 -9.23 5.55
CA GLU A 68 -1.27 -9.07 4.87
C GLU A 68 -1.53 -10.28 3.95
N PRO A 69 -2.25 -11.30 4.45
CA PRO A 69 -2.49 -12.54 3.70
C PRO A 69 -3.48 -12.39 2.54
N ASP A 70 -4.23 -11.28 2.50
CA ASP A 70 -5.21 -11.01 1.45
C ASP A 70 -4.55 -10.61 0.10
N ILE A 71 -3.27 -10.24 0.12
CA ILE A 71 -2.49 -9.93 -1.07
C ILE A 71 -2.12 -11.23 -1.79
N LEU A 72 -2.58 -11.38 -3.04
CA LEU A 72 -2.41 -12.62 -3.80
C LEU A 72 -0.98 -12.81 -4.29
N ALA A 73 -0.39 -11.75 -4.86
CA ALA A 73 0.96 -11.76 -5.39
C ALA A 73 1.55 -10.35 -5.45
N ILE A 74 2.88 -10.28 -5.34
CA ILE A 74 3.68 -9.08 -5.54
C ILE A 74 4.81 -9.46 -6.49
N GLU A 75 5.05 -8.63 -7.49
CA GLU A 75 6.23 -8.73 -8.35
C GLU A 75 7.43 -8.04 -7.67
N PRO A 76 8.68 -8.42 -7.99
CA PRO A 76 9.86 -7.71 -7.49
C PRO A 76 9.75 -6.21 -7.78
N LEU A 77 9.99 -5.40 -6.75
CA LEU A 77 9.85 -3.95 -6.80
C LEU A 77 11.21 -3.33 -7.17
N GLU A 78 11.18 -2.37 -8.08
CA GLU A 78 12.35 -1.54 -8.41
C GLU A 78 12.39 -0.34 -7.46
N VAL A 79 13.49 -0.22 -6.73
CA VAL A 79 13.67 0.78 -5.67
C VAL A 79 14.84 1.68 -6.07
N LYS A 80 14.52 2.93 -6.38
CA LYS A 80 15.49 3.94 -6.82
C LYS A 80 15.43 5.16 -5.93
N GLY A 81 16.57 5.65 -5.49
CA GLY A 81 16.57 6.80 -4.60
C GLY A 81 17.93 7.18 -4.06
N PHE A 82 17.90 7.96 -2.99
CA PHE A 82 19.09 8.34 -2.26
C PHE A 82 18.86 8.48 -0.76
N LEU A 83 19.94 8.21 -0.03
CA LEU A 83 20.06 8.45 1.39
C LEU A 83 21.11 9.56 1.59
N GLU A 84 20.69 10.66 2.20
CA GLU A 84 21.56 11.77 2.57
C GLU A 84 21.87 11.73 4.07
N VAL A 85 23.17 11.77 4.38
CA VAL A 85 23.66 11.69 5.75
C VAL A 85 24.11 13.07 6.21
N ASN A 86 23.29 13.71 7.03
CA ASN A 86 23.61 14.98 7.68
C ASN A 86 24.10 14.78 9.11
N THR A 87 24.58 15.86 9.72
CA THR A 87 24.96 15.85 11.14
C THR A 87 23.75 15.87 12.06
N ALA A 88 22.66 16.51 11.64
CA ALA A 88 21.43 16.65 12.42
C ALA A 88 20.45 15.48 12.20
N ASP A 89 20.39 14.93 10.98
CA ASP A 89 19.41 13.93 10.57
C ASP A 89 19.93 13.00 9.45
N TYR A 90 19.14 11.98 9.13
CA TYR A 90 19.31 11.16 7.95
C TYR A 90 18.05 11.31 7.10
N PHE A 91 18.20 11.76 5.87
CA PHE A 91 17.09 11.97 4.95
C PHE A 91 17.08 10.87 3.89
N VAL A 92 15.90 10.29 3.67
CA VAL A 92 15.66 9.23 2.69
C VAL A 92 14.65 9.72 1.68
N HIS A 93 15.03 9.64 0.40
CA HIS A 93 14.12 9.85 -0.72
C HIS A 93 14.19 8.66 -1.66
N VAL A 94 13.10 7.92 -1.78
CA VAL A 94 13.04 6.69 -2.56
C VAL A 94 11.76 6.62 -3.38
N THR A 95 11.89 6.24 -4.64
CA THR A 95 10.79 5.88 -5.53
C THR A 95 10.74 4.37 -5.69
N VAL A 96 9.56 3.81 -5.48
CA VAL A 96 9.29 2.37 -5.58
C VAL A 96 8.32 2.13 -6.72
N GLN A 97 8.73 1.32 -7.69
CA GLN A 97 7.92 0.97 -8.85
C GLN A 97 7.74 -0.54 -8.96
N GLY A 98 6.54 -0.98 -9.28
CA GLY A 98 6.27 -2.39 -9.51
C GLY A 98 4.79 -2.68 -9.71
N LYS A 99 4.40 -3.92 -9.41
CA LYS A 99 3.02 -4.37 -9.54
C LYS A 99 2.64 -5.28 -8.40
N MET A 100 1.39 -5.13 -7.95
CA MET A 100 0.77 -6.00 -6.97
C MET A 100 -0.56 -6.55 -7.50
N THR A 101 -0.91 -7.77 -7.07
CA THR A 101 -2.18 -8.41 -7.41
C THR A 101 -3.05 -8.49 -6.16
N LEU A 102 -4.20 -7.82 -6.21
CA LEU A 102 -5.19 -7.79 -5.12
C LEU A 102 -6.49 -8.46 -5.57
N PRO A 103 -7.27 -9.03 -4.65
CA PRO A 103 -8.61 -9.51 -4.97
C PRO A 103 -9.59 -8.34 -5.15
N SER A 104 -10.47 -8.42 -6.15
CA SER A 104 -11.59 -7.47 -6.30
C SER A 104 -12.49 -7.51 -5.07
N SER A 105 -12.88 -6.33 -4.58
CA SER A 105 -13.80 -6.17 -3.45
C SER A 105 -15.21 -6.70 -3.75
N ARG A 106 -15.56 -6.91 -5.03
CA ARG A 106 -16.90 -7.36 -5.47
C ARG A 106 -16.94 -8.84 -5.84
N SER A 107 -16.04 -9.30 -6.70
CA SER A 107 -16.03 -10.67 -7.24
C SER A 107 -14.92 -11.56 -6.69
N LEU A 108 -13.96 -10.99 -5.94
CA LEU A 108 -12.73 -11.66 -5.49
C LEU A 108 -11.82 -12.15 -6.63
N LEU A 109 -12.08 -11.70 -7.86
CA LEU A 109 -11.20 -11.98 -8.99
C LEU A 109 -9.86 -11.25 -8.82
N PRO A 110 -8.74 -11.83 -9.25
CA PRO A 110 -7.44 -11.18 -9.16
C PRO A 110 -7.37 -9.96 -10.08
N VAL A 111 -6.91 -8.84 -9.54
CA VAL A 111 -6.73 -7.57 -10.25
C VAL A 111 -5.29 -7.10 -10.08
N GLU A 112 -4.61 -6.84 -11.20
CA GLU A 112 -3.26 -6.28 -11.22
C GLU A 112 -3.32 -4.76 -11.06
N ILE A 113 -2.55 -4.24 -10.11
CA ILE A 113 -2.49 -2.81 -9.79
C ILE A 113 -1.04 -2.35 -9.87
N PRO A 114 -0.75 -1.29 -10.64
CA PRO A 114 0.58 -0.70 -10.68
C PRO A 114 0.88 -0.01 -9.36
N VAL A 115 2.09 -0.20 -8.86
CA VAL A 115 2.65 0.46 -7.68
C VAL A 115 3.63 1.52 -8.17
N ASP A 116 3.37 2.77 -7.82
CA ASP A 116 4.28 3.90 -8.05
C ASP A 116 4.21 4.80 -6.81
N LEU A 117 5.19 4.65 -5.93
CA LEU A 117 5.22 5.29 -4.62
C LEU A 117 6.49 6.11 -4.48
N THR A 118 6.38 7.29 -3.87
CA THR A 118 7.52 8.09 -3.44
C THR A 118 7.49 8.19 -1.93
N ILE A 119 8.60 7.83 -1.32
CA ILE A 119 8.81 7.75 0.13
C ILE A 119 9.84 8.80 0.50
N ASP A 120 9.41 9.73 1.34
CA ASP A 120 10.24 10.78 1.94
C ASP A 120 10.22 10.61 3.45
N GLU A 121 11.36 10.27 4.04
CA GLU A 121 11.45 9.99 5.47
C GLU A 121 12.67 10.64 6.10
N ILE A 122 12.49 11.19 7.30
CA ILE A 122 13.56 11.77 8.11
C ILE A 122 13.76 10.89 9.34
N TYR A 123 14.96 10.35 9.48
CA TYR A 123 15.35 9.55 10.62
C TYR A 123 16.24 10.35 11.56
N MET A 124 15.97 10.26 12.86
CA MET A 124 16.79 10.88 13.91
C MET A 124 17.02 9.91 15.07
N THR A 125 18.19 10.03 15.70
CA THR A 125 18.43 9.39 17.00
C THR A 125 17.78 10.20 18.13
N SER A 126 17.53 9.57 19.28
CA SER A 126 16.96 10.27 20.44
C SER A 126 17.80 11.46 20.93
N GLU A 127 19.12 11.41 20.74
CA GLU A 127 20.02 12.53 21.05
C GLU A 127 19.83 13.70 20.07
N GLN A 128 19.69 13.41 18.78
CA GLN A 128 19.45 14.42 17.74
C GLN A 128 18.09 15.10 17.90
N LEU A 129 17.06 14.34 18.28
CA LEU A 129 15.71 14.87 18.55
C LEU A 129 15.72 15.94 19.66
N SER A 130 16.60 15.80 20.66
CA SER A 130 16.73 16.78 21.74
C SER A 130 17.36 18.11 21.31
N THR A 131 18.08 18.11 20.18
CA THR A 131 18.76 19.29 19.60
C THR A 131 18.10 19.73 18.29
N LYS A 132 16.86 19.27 18.08
CA LYS A 132 16.13 19.43 16.83
C LYS A 132 15.90 20.92 16.49
N PRO A 133 16.00 21.30 15.20
CA PRO A 133 15.58 22.63 14.75
C PRO A 133 14.05 22.78 14.84
N GLU A 134 13.56 23.90 15.36
CA GLU A 134 12.12 24.20 15.57
C GLU A 134 11.25 24.12 14.29
N HIS A 135 11.86 24.02 13.10
CA HIS A 135 11.17 24.04 11.82
C HIS A 135 10.61 22.69 11.34
N ILE A 136 11.04 21.58 11.95
CA ILE A 136 10.56 20.24 11.55
C ILE A 136 9.44 19.84 12.52
N SER A 137 8.34 19.24 12.06
CA SER A 137 7.29 18.72 12.96
C SER A 137 7.77 17.45 13.67
N ASP A 138 7.33 17.19 14.90
CA ASP A 138 7.64 15.91 15.56
C ASP A 138 6.93 14.74 14.86
N GLU A 139 5.84 15.01 14.15
CA GLU A 139 5.02 14.01 13.45
C GLU A 139 5.70 13.45 12.19
N ASP A 140 6.64 14.20 11.61
CA ASP A 140 7.32 13.83 10.35
C ASP A 140 8.66 13.09 10.59
N ILE A 141 9.03 12.86 11.86
CA ILE A 141 10.33 12.28 12.22
C ILE A 141 10.16 10.85 12.71
N LEU A 142 10.91 9.94 12.10
CA LEU A 142 11.05 8.57 12.55
C LEU A 142 12.22 8.47 13.54
N ILE A 143 11.90 8.18 14.79
CA ILE A 143 12.91 7.98 15.83
C ILE A 143 13.50 6.59 15.66
N LEU A 144 14.83 6.52 15.53
CA LEU A 144 15.55 5.26 15.42
C LEU A 144 15.68 4.58 16.78
N ASP A 145 14.99 3.46 16.95
CA ASP A 145 15.13 2.57 18.11
C ASP A 145 16.40 1.69 18.04
N SER A 146 16.96 1.53 16.83
CA SER A 146 18.12 0.69 16.57
C SER A 146 19.25 1.48 15.90
N ASP A 147 20.50 1.00 16.00
CA ASP A 147 21.68 1.61 15.35
C ASP A 147 21.74 1.30 13.83
N GLN A 148 20.59 0.97 13.23
CA GLN A 148 20.43 0.61 11.82
C GLN A 148 19.13 1.21 11.25
N ILE A 149 19.20 1.63 9.99
CA ILE A 149 18.05 2.05 9.18
C ILE A 149 17.65 0.87 8.30
N ASP A 150 16.39 0.44 8.38
CA ASP A 150 15.83 -0.67 7.60
C ASP A 150 14.85 -0.12 6.56
N LEU A 151 15.33 0.13 5.34
CA LEU A 151 14.48 0.66 4.27
C LEU A 151 13.55 -0.40 3.70
N ALA A 152 13.89 -1.69 3.83
CA ALA A 152 13.00 -2.77 3.41
C ALA A 152 11.69 -2.69 4.18
N ARG A 153 11.75 -2.49 5.49
CA ARG A 153 10.58 -2.32 6.34
C ARG A 153 9.81 -1.04 6.01
N ALA A 154 10.50 0.07 5.78
CA ALA A 154 9.85 1.32 5.40
C ALA A 154 9.08 1.16 4.08
N VAL A 155 9.71 0.60 3.04
CA VAL A 155 9.06 0.30 1.75
C VAL A 155 7.85 -0.62 1.96
N GLU A 156 7.96 -1.63 2.82
CA GLU A 156 6.86 -2.53 3.17
C GLU A 156 5.67 -1.78 3.78
N ASP A 157 5.92 -0.90 4.75
CA ASP A 157 4.89 -0.10 5.42
C ASP A 157 4.19 0.84 4.44
N HIS A 158 4.94 1.57 3.62
CA HIS A 158 4.38 2.47 2.60
C HIS A 158 3.59 1.72 1.53
N LEU A 159 4.04 0.52 1.13
CA LEU A 159 3.33 -0.31 0.19
C LEU A 159 1.96 -0.72 0.73
N LEU A 160 1.90 -1.20 1.97
CA LEU A 160 0.65 -1.59 2.62
C LEU A 160 -0.32 -0.40 2.79
N LEU A 161 0.22 0.78 3.13
CA LEU A 161 -0.57 2.00 3.24
C LEU A 161 -1.11 2.50 1.89
N SER A 162 -0.45 2.17 0.78
CA SER A 162 -0.86 2.55 -0.56
C SER A 162 -2.03 1.74 -1.14
N ILE A 163 -2.43 0.66 -0.45
CA ILE A 163 -3.49 -0.23 -0.92
C ILE A 163 -4.81 0.55 -1.05
N PRO A 164 -5.44 0.56 -2.24
CA PRO A 164 -6.69 1.28 -2.42
C PRO A 164 -7.81 0.62 -1.61
N LEU A 165 -8.68 1.46 -1.02
CA LEU A 165 -9.83 0.99 -0.23
C LEU A 165 -10.82 0.14 -1.04
N GLN A 166 -10.90 0.39 -2.35
CA GLN A 166 -11.78 -0.33 -3.25
C GLN A 166 -10.99 -0.81 -4.47
N VAL A 167 -10.93 -2.12 -4.64
CA VAL A 167 -10.32 -2.77 -5.80
C VAL A 167 -11.44 -3.32 -6.67
N LEU A 168 -11.49 -2.90 -7.93
CA LEU A 168 -12.48 -3.36 -8.91
C LEU A 168 -11.77 -3.84 -10.18
N THR A 169 -12.32 -4.88 -10.78
CA THR A 169 -12.01 -5.23 -12.18
C THR A 169 -12.47 -4.11 -13.12
N GLU A 170 -11.96 -4.09 -14.35
CA GLU A 170 -12.34 -3.05 -15.30
C GLU A 170 -13.83 -3.17 -15.69
N GLU A 171 -14.33 -4.41 -15.80
CA GLU A 171 -15.74 -4.70 -16.04
C GLU A 171 -16.63 -4.18 -14.90
N GLU A 172 -16.22 -4.38 -13.64
CA GLU A 172 -16.99 -3.93 -12.47
C GLU A 172 -17.00 -2.42 -12.27
N LYS A 173 -16.02 -1.69 -12.84
CA LYS A 173 -16.01 -0.21 -12.83
C LYS A 173 -17.02 0.35 -13.82
N GLU A 174 -17.17 -0.29 -14.98
CA GLU A 174 -18.15 0.11 -16.00
C GLU A 174 -19.56 -0.37 -15.65
N GLU A 175 -19.67 -1.51 -14.95
CA GLU A 175 -20.95 -2.11 -14.62
C GLU A 175 -21.66 -1.39 -13.46
N THR A 176 -22.80 -0.77 -13.79
CA THR A 176 -23.67 -0.09 -12.82
C THR A 176 -24.55 -1.09 -12.05
N GLU A 177 -24.72 -2.31 -12.55
CA GLU A 177 -25.49 -3.34 -11.85
C GLU A 177 -24.70 -3.88 -10.67
N LEU A 178 -25.25 -3.68 -9.47
CA LEU A 178 -24.69 -4.18 -8.22
C LEU A 178 -25.06 -5.65 -8.01
N PRO A 179 -24.27 -6.43 -7.24
CA PRO A 179 -24.55 -7.85 -7.03
C PRO A 179 -25.93 -8.06 -6.42
N LYS A 180 -26.65 -9.08 -6.91
CA LYS A 180 -27.96 -9.47 -6.39
C LYS A 180 -28.02 -10.99 -6.20
N GLY A 181 -28.59 -11.40 -5.08
CA GLY A 181 -28.94 -12.78 -4.78
C GLY A 181 -30.43 -13.05 -4.97
N LYS A 182 -30.85 -14.25 -4.57
CA LYS A 182 -32.26 -14.67 -4.66
C LYS A 182 -33.18 -13.86 -3.74
N ASP A 183 -32.68 -13.53 -2.54
CA ASP A 183 -33.44 -12.87 -1.47
C ASP A 183 -32.77 -11.57 -1.00
N TRP A 184 -31.73 -11.09 -1.68
CA TRP A 184 -31.03 -9.85 -1.36
C TRP A 184 -30.59 -9.12 -2.63
N GLU A 185 -30.54 -7.79 -2.59
CA GLU A 185 -29.91 -6.98 -3.63
C GLU A 185 -29.13 -5.85 -2.98
N ILE A 186 -27.96 -5.54 -3.52
CA ILE A 186 -27.20 -4.36 -3.11
C ILE A 186 -27.71 -3.18 -3.95
N ILE A 187 -27.99 -2.06 -3.29
CA ILE A 187 -28.45 -0.82 -3.90
C ILE A 187 -27.58 0.32 -3.38
N SER A 188 -27.40 1.36 -4.21
CA SER A 188 -26.73 2.57 -3.75
C SER A 188 -27.58 3.29 -2.70
N GLU A 189 -26.92 4.09 -1.88
CA GLU A 189 -27.58 4.90 -0.85
C GLU A 189 -28.61 5.86 -1.48
N ASP A 190 -28.26 6.51 -2.60
CA ASP A 190 -29.20 7.36 -3.35
C ASP A 190 -30.46 6.59 -3.79
N SER A 191 -30.28 5.37 -4.33
CA SER A 191 -31.39 4.52 -4.76
C SER A 191 -32.26 4.09 -3.58
N PHE A 192 -31.66 3.88 -2.41
CA PHE A 192 -32.38 3.55 -1.18
C PHE A 192 -33.21 4.74 -0.68
N GLU A 193 -32.64 5.94 -0.68
CA GLU A 193 -33.35 7.16 -0.31
C GLU A 193 -34.54 7.44 -1.23
N GLU A 194 -34.36 7.27 -2.54
CA GLU A 194 -35.44 7.41 -3.52
C GLU A 194 -36.56 6.41 -3.25
N ARG A 195 -36.23 5.13 -3.01
CA ARG A 195 -37.24 4.11 -2.66
C ARG A 195 -37.95 4.45 -1.37
N LYS A 196 -37.24 4.89 -0.34
CA LYS A 196 -37.83 5.27 0.95
C LYS A 196 -38.83 6.43 0.77
N GLN A 197 -38.44 7.47 0.02
CA GLN A 197 -39.32 8.59 -0.30
C GLN A 197 -40.53 8.17 -1.15
N GLN A 198 -40.35 7.26 -2.11
CA GLN A 198 -41.44 6.71 -2.91
C GLN A 198 -42.39 5.84 -2.07
N GLN A 199 -41.84 5.09 -1.11
CA GLN A 199 -42.61 4.26 -0.21
C GLN A 199 -43.43 5.15 0.74
N GLU A 200 -42.83 6.16 1.38
CA GLU A 200 -43.54 7.15 2.20
C GLU A 200 -44.66 7.88 1.43
N LYS A 201 -44.46 8.16 0.13
CA LYS A 201 -45.50 8.76 -0.74
C LYS A 201 -46.63 7.79 -1.10
N ASN A 202 -46.34 6.49 -1.24
CA ASN A 202 -47.30 5.47 -1.66
C ASN A 202 -47.96 4.71 -0.50
N THR A 203 -47.46 4.84 0.73
CA THR A 203 -47.99 4.15 1.92
C THR A 203 -48.93 5.02 2.74
N ILE A 204 -49.96 5.61 2.13
CA ILE A 204 -51.16 5.94 2.89
C ILE A 204 -51.98 4.66 2.98
N ASP A 205 -51.88 3.96 4.10
CA ASP A 205 -52.66 2.75 4.33
C ASP A 205 -54.15 3.04 4.12
N PRO A 206 -54.90 2.22 3.34
CA PRO A 206 -56.32 2.47 3.06
C PRO A 206 -57.17 2.46 4.35
N ARG A 207 -56.69 1.87 5.44
CA ARG A 207 -57.31 1.94 6.78
C ARG A 207 -57.01 3.26 7.52
N LEU A 208 -55.85 3.87 7.27
CA LEU A 208 -55.42 5.15 7.83
C LEU A 208 -55.90 6.36 7.01
N ALA A 209 -56.37 6.15 5.77
CA ALA A 209 -56.92 7.21 4.91
C ALA A 209 -58.02 8.05 5.61
N LYS A 210 -58.81 7.42 6.49
CA LYS A 210 -59.89 8.07 7.24
C LYS A 210 -59.41 8.98 8.39
N LEU A 211 -58.15 8.85 8.83
CA LEU A 211 -57.54 9.76 9.81
C LEU A 211 -57.13 11.08 9.17
N SER A 212 -56.69 11.06 7.90
CA SER A 212 -56.35 12.27 7.14
C SER A 212 -57.54 13.23 6.98
N GLU A 213 -58.77 12.70 6.92
CA GLU A 213 -60.01 13.51 6.88
C GLU A 213 -60.25 14.25 8.20
N LEU A 214 -59.94 13.63 9.35
CA LEU A 214 -60.13 14.24 10.69
C LEU A 214 -59.19 15.43 10.96
N PHE A 215 -58.02 15.46 10.32
CA PHE A 215 -57.08 16.58 10.46
C PHE A 215 -57.40 17.77 9.53
N GLN A 216 -58.19 17.55 8.47
CA GLN A 216 -58.66 18.62 7.59
C GLN A 216 -59.84 19.39 8.22
N GLU A 217 -60.65 18.73 9.05
CA GLU A 217 -61.85 19.30 9.67
C GLU A 217 -61.55 20.22 10.88
N ASN A 218 -60.33 20.21 11.42
CA ASN A 218 -59.92 21.07 12.55
C ASN A 218 -59.26 22.40 12.12
N GLY A 219 -59.26 22.73 10.82
CA GLY A 219 -58.69 23.96 10.26
C GLY A 219 -59.70 25.10 10.04
N GLU A 220 -61.00 24.83 10.20
CA GLU A 220 -62.08 25.80 9.98
C GLU A 220 -62.92 26.00 11.26
N ASP A 221 -62.29 26.40 12.36
CA ASP A 221 -62.98 27.10 13.44
C ASP A 221 -62.23 28.39 13.75
N LYS A 222 -62.76 29.48 13.21
CA LYS A 222 -62.42 30.87 13.54
C LYS A 222 -63.70 31.65 13.73
#